data_AF-A0A1E7GSK6-F1
#
_entry.id   AF-A0A1E7GSK6-F1
#
_cell.length_a   1.000
_cell.length_b   1.000
_cell.length_c   1.000
_cell.angle_alpha   90.00
_cell.angle_beta   90.00
_cell.angle_gamma   90.00
#
_symmetry.space_group_name_H-M   'P 1'
#
loop_
_entity.id
_entity.type
_entity.pdbx_description
1 polymer ?
#
loop_
_entity_poly.entity_id
_entity_poly.type
_entity_poly.pdbx_seq_one_letter_code
_entity_poly.pdbx_strand_id
1 'polypeptide(L)'
;MLIAPWSGLGALTRSPIGVFRSLDETRGLLLKSIREVFDVALAIGVDIAEKNVESTINFMDQLPPDGTASMQRDIMEGRPSELEEQCGAVVRYGEKGGVQTPVNRFIYYSLLPLERKARGEISF
;
A
#
# COMPACT_ATOMS: atom_id res chain seq x y z
N MET A 1 3.43 -5.76 4.93
CA MET A 1 4.58 -4.86 4.68
C MET A 1 4.93 -4.72 3.21
N LEU A 2 4.87 -5.78 2.38
CA LEU A 2 5.22 -5.68 0.95
C LEU A 2 4.09 -5.16 0.05
N ILE A 3 2.97 -5.88 0.02
CA ILE A 3 1.97 -5.72 -1.04
C ILE A 3 1.17 -4.40 -0.90
N ALA A 4 0.63 -4.08 0.28
CA ALA A 4 -0.17 -2.86 0.45
C ALA A 4 0.60 -1.56 0.08
N PRO A 5 1.86 -1.35 0.51
CA PRO A 5 2.64 -0.18 0.09
C PRO A 5 2.91 -0.13 -1.41
N TRP A 6 3.33 -1.24 -2.04
CA TRP A 6 3.60 -1.27 -3.49
C TRP A 6 2.32 -1.05 -4.28
N SER A 7 1.30 -1.89 -4.06
CA SER A 7 0.04 -1.84 -4.77
C SER A 7 -0.63 -0.48 -4.65
N GLY A 8 -0.70 0.06 -3.42
CA GLY A 8 -1.36 1.32 -3.14
C GLY A 8 -0.64 2.53 -3.73
N LEU A 9 0.68 2.63 -3.54
CA LEU A 9 1.44 3.74 -4.09
C LEU A 9 1.51 3.67 -5.61
N GLY A 10 1.73 2.48 -6.19
CA GLY A 10 1.73 2.27 -7.63
C GLY A 10 0.38 2.59 -8.28
N ALA A 11 -0.73 2.29 -7.62
CA ALA A 11 -2.07 2.66 -8.08
C ALA A 11 -2.27 4.19 -8.10
N LEU A 12 -1.81 4.90 -7.05
CA LEU A 12 -1.91 6.35 -6.98
C LEU A 12 -1.03 7.07 -8.00
N THR A 13 0.24 6.66 -8.10
CA THR A 13 1.20 7.30 -9.00
C THR A 13 0.99 6.87 -10.45
N ARG A 14 0.27 5.77 -10.68
CA ARG A 14 0.11 5.10 -11.99
C ARG A 14 1.47 4.85 -12.66
N SER A 15 2.49 4.54 -11.86
CA SER A 15 3.86 4.34 -12.33
C SER A 15 4.44 3.00 -11.87
N PRO A 16 5.39 2.42 -12.61
CA PRO A 16 6.12 1.24 -12.19
C PRO A 16 6.92 1.46 -10.90
N ILE A 17 7.22 0.37 -10.18
CA ILE A 17 7.95 0.42 -8.91
C ILE A 17 9.32 1.09 -9.01
N GLY A 18 10.03 0.89 -10.12
CA GLY A 18 11.33 1.53 -10.36
C GLY A 18 11.25 3.05 -10.32
N VAL A 19 10.15 3.64 -10.78
CA VAL A 19 9.93 5.09 -10.82
C VAL A 19 9.69 5.63 -9.41
N PHE A 20 8.64 5.16 -8.72
CA PHE A 20 8.29 5.74 -7.42
C PHE A 20 9.23 5.32 -6.28
N ARG A 21 10.07 4.28 -6.46
CA ARG A 21 11.12 3.95 -5.48
C ARG A 21 12.40 4.76 -5.66
N SER A 22 12.60 5.41 -6.80
CA SER A 22 13.84 6.15 -7.12
C SER A 22 13.76 7.67 -6.89
N LEU A 23 12.55 8.22 -6.71
CA LEU A 23 12.35 9.63 -6.34
C LEU A 23 12.26 9.74 -4.82
N ASP A 24 13.03 10.65 -4.22
CA ASP A 24 13.12 10.80 -2.75
C ASP A 24 11.76 11.01 -2.09
N GLU A 25 10.87 11.77 -2.73
CA GLU A 25 9.55 12.11 -2.19
C GLU A 25 8.65 10.88 -2.10
N THR A 26 8.57 10.09 -3.17
CA THR A 26 7.72 8.89 -3.22
C THR A 26 8.38 7.69 -2.55
N ARG A 27 9.72 7.64 -2.53
CA ARG A 27 10.48 6.69 -1.71
C ARG A 27 10.21 6.91 -0.23
N GLY A 28 10.16 8.16 0.23
CA GLY A 28 9.80 8.50 1.60
C GLY A 28 8.40 8.01 1.97
N LEU A 29 7.43 8.12 1.06
CA LEU A 29 6.07 7.57 1.27
C LEU A 29 6.08 6.05 1.33
N LEU A 30 6.80 5.38 0.44
CA LEU A 30 6.93 3.93 0.42
C LEU A 30 7.48 3.40 1.76
N LEU A 31 8.58 3.98 2.25
CA LEU A 31 9.22 3.56 3.50
C LEU A 31 8.31 3.79 4.72
N LYS A 32 7.64 4.95 4.79
CA LYS A 32 6.65 5.22 5.85
C LYS A 32 5.49 4.23 5.80
N SER A 33 4.98 3.94 4.60
CA SER A 33 3.90 2.98 4.42
C SER A 33 4.30 1.57 4.87
N ILE A 34 5.53 1.13 4.60
CA ILE A 34 6.07 -0.16 5.09
C ILE A 34 6.12 -0.16 6.62
N ARG A 35 6.65 0.91 7.22
CA ARG A 35 6.76 1.06 8.68
C ARG A 35 5.40 1.04 9.36
N GLU A 36 4.41 1.74 8.81
CA GLU A 36 3.03 1.68 9.33
C GLU A 36 2.49 0.25 9.37
N VAL A 37 2.70 -0.56 8.32
CA VAL A 37 2.22 -1.96 8.35
C VAL A 37 2.94 -2.77 9.43
N PHE A 38 4.22 -2.50 9.67
CA PHE A 38 4.99 -3.15 10.74
C PHE A 38 4.45 -2.77 12.13
N ASP A 39 4.28 -1.47 12.40
CA ASP A 39 3.80 -0.98 13.68
C ASP A 39 2.39 -1.49 13.99
N VAL A 40 1.53 -1.55 12.98
CA VAL A 40 0.19 -2.16 13.08
C VAL A 40 0.28 -3.64 13.44
N ALA A 41 1.19 -4.39 12.80
CA ALA A 41 1.36 -5.82 13.07
C ALA A 41 1.78 -6.07 14.53
N LEU A 42 2.73 -5.29 15.05
CA LEU A 42 3.14 -5.38 16.45
C LEU A 42 2.00 -5.05 17.41
N ALA A 43 1.24 -3.99 17.15
CA ALA A 43 0.16 -3.55 18.01
C ALA A 43 -1.00 -4.55 18.13
N ILE A 44 -1.20 -5.40 17.11
CA ILE A 44 -2.21 -6.47 17.15
C ILE A 44 -1.62 -7.83 17.59
N GLY A 45 -0.38 -7.86 18.07
CA GLY A 45 0.25 -9.05 18.64
C GLY A 45 0.84 -10.04 17.63
N VAL A 46 1.13 -9.61 16.40
CA VAL A 46 1.86 -10.43 15.43
C VAL A 46 3.34 -10.40 15.76
N ASP A 47 3.94 -11.58 15.95
CA ASP A 47 5.38 -11.72 16.17
C ASP A 47 6.13 -11.52 14.84
N ILE A 48 6.73 -10.35 14.68
CA ILE A 48 7.53 -9.99 13.52
C ILE A 48 8.77 -9.22 13.95
N ALA A 49 9.93 -9.62 13.45
CA ALA A 49 11.18 -9.02 13.85
C ALA A 49 11.44 -7.69 13.10
N GLU A 50 12.04 -6.72 13.78
CA GLU A 50 12.42 -5.42 13.20
C GLU A 50 13.21 -5.56 11.89
N LYS A 51 14.11 -6.55 11.81
CA LYS A 51 14.91 -6.87 10.60
C LYS A 51 14.06 -7.17 9.35
N ASN A 52 12.79 -7.54 9.52
CA ASN A 52 11.88 -7.81 8.40
C ASN A 52 11.50 -6.52 7.66
N VAL A 53 11.58 -5.35 8.30
CA VAL A 53 11.39 -4.05 7.63
C VAL A 53 12.49 -3.84 6.60
N GLU A 54 13.76 -3.92 7.01
CA GLU A 54 14.91 -3.78 6.09
C GLU A 54 14.91 -4.87 5.02
N SER A 55 14.58 -6.12 5.39
CA SER A 55 14.47 -7.21 4.42
C SER A 55 13.40 -6.94 3.36
N THR A 56 12.27 -6.35 3.74
CA THR A 56 11.20 -5.97 2.81
C THR A 56 11.65 -4.85 1.87
N ILE A 57 12.35 -3.84 2.40
CA ILE A 57 12.90 -2.72 1.63
C ILE A 57 13.90 -3.24 0.60
N ASN A 58 14.86 -4.05 1.04
CA ASN A 58 15.88 -4.63 0.17
C ASN A 58 15.24 -5.49 -0.93
N PHE A 59 14.23 -6.30 -0.59
CA PHE A 59 13.49 -7.07 -1.58
C PHE A 59 12.81 -6.15 -2.61
N MET A 60 12.14 -5.09 -2.15
CA MET A 60 11.49 -4.12 -3.03
C MET A 60 12.47 -3.43 -3.97
N ASP A 61 13.71 -3.19 -3.54
CA ASP A 61 14.75 -2.55 -4.35
C ASP A 61 15.32 -3.47 -5.43
N GLN A 62 15.18 -4.79 -5.27
CA GLN A 62 15.58 -5.79 -6.27
C GLN A 62 14.48 -6.11 -7.29
N LEU A 63 13.25 -5.62 -7.11
CA LEU A 63 12.17 -5.84 -8.08
C LEU A 63 12.53 -5.21 -9.44
N PRO A 64 12.10 -5.82 -10.56
CA PRO A 64 12.26 -5.24 -11.89
C PRO A 64 11.71 -3.80 -11.95
N PRO A 65 12.45 -2.84 -12.56
CA PRO A 65 12.07 -1.44 -12.52
C PRO A 65 10.72 -1.15 -13.22
N ASP A 66 10.33 -1.98 -14.18
CA ASP A 66 9.05 -1.95 -14.90
C ASP A 66 7.91 -2.69 -14.16
N GLY A 67 8.18 -3.27 -12.99
CA GLY A 67 7.22 -4.03 -12.21
C GLY A 67 5.99 -3.23 -11.78
N THR A 68 4.81 -3.83 -11.95
CA THR A 68 3.52 -3.33 -11.45
C THR A 68 2.79 -4.40 -10.64
N ALA A 69 2.04 -3.98 -9.63
CA ALA A 69 1.22 -4.88 -8.81
C ALA A 69 -0.13 -5.20 -9.49
N SER A 70 -0.79 -6.30 -9.09
CA SER A 70 -2.12 -6.65 -9.65
C SER A 70 -3.17 -5.59 -9.34
N MET A 71 -3.36 -5.28 -8.06
CA MET A 71 -4.30 -4.24 -7.60
C MET A 71 -4.04 -2.88 -8.29
N GLN A 72 -2.77 -2.53 -8.57
CA GLN A 72 -2.44 -1.35 -9.37
C GLN A 72 -3.07 -1.40 -10.77
N ARG A 73 -2.90 -2.51 -11.49
CA ARG A 73 -3.48 -2.68 -12.83
C ARG A 73 -5.01 -2.70 -12.78
N ASP A 74 -5.58 -3.43 -11.83
CA ASP A 74 -7.04 -3.53 -11.67
C ASP A 74 -7.67 -2.14 -11.45
N ILE A 75 -7.11 -1.34 -10.55
CA ILE A 75 -7.57 0.05 -10.33
C ILE A 75 -7.37 0.91 -11.59
N MET A 76 -6.25 0.78 -12.30
CA MET A 76 -5.98 1.54 -13.52
C MET A 76 -6.95 1.20 -14.66
N GLU A 77 -7.40 -0.05 -14.72
CA GLU A 77 -8.35 -0.56 -15.73
C GLU A 77 -9.81 -0.46 -15.29
N GLY A 78 -10.07 0.07 -14.08
CA GLY A 78 -11.42 0.25 -13.55
C GLY A 78 -12.11 -1.06 -13.15
N ARG A 79 -11.32 -2.06 -12.74
CA ARG A 79 -11.80 -3.36 -12.25
C ARG A 79 -11.83 -3.38 -10.71
N PRO A 80 -12.76 -4.14 -10.08
CA PRO A 80 -12.71 -4.37 -8.64
C PRO A 80 -11.37 -4.98 -8.23
N SER A 81 -10.85 -4.57 -7.07
CA SER A 81 -9.52 -4.96 -6.60
C SER A 81 -9.53 -5.35 -5.12
N GLU A 82 -8.39 -5.78 -4.59
CA GLU A 82 -8.20 -6.11 -3.17
C GLU A 82 -7.85 -4.88 -2.30
N LEU A 83 -8.26 -3.67 -2.70
CA LEU A 83 -7.97 -2.43 -1.98
C LEU A 83 -8.43 -2.49 -0.50
N GLU A 84 -9.61 -3.06 -0.26
CA GLU A 84 -10.20 -3.20 1.08
C GLU A 84 -9.43 -4.20 1.95
N GLU A 85 -8.98 -5.30 1.35
CA GLU A 85 -8.25 -6.38 2.01
C GLU A 85 -6.77 -6.05 2.22
N GLN A 86 -6.21 -5.14 1.42
CA GLN A 86 -4.82 -4.69 1.52
C GLN A 86 -4.70 -3.38 2.31
N CYS A 87 -4.88 -2.22 1.65
CA CYS A 87 -4.71 -0.92 2.29
C CYS A 87 -5.78 -0.65 3.34
N GLY A 88 -7.04 -1.03 3.06
CA GLY A 88 -8.13 -0.91 4.03
C GLY A 88 -7.87 -1.73 5.29
N ALA A 89 -7.31 -2.94 5.17
CA ALA A 89 -6.97 -3.76 6.32
C ALA A 89 -5.92 -3.10 7.23
N VAL A 90 -4.88 -2.49 6.67
CA VAL A 90 -3.88 -1.75 7.45
C VAL A 90 -4.54 -0.65 8.28
N VAL A 91 -5.44 0.13 7.66
CA VAL A 91 -6.18 1.20 8.35
C VAL A 91 -7.07 0.64 9.46
N ARG A 92 -7.88 -0.38 9.17
CA ARG A 92 -8.79 -1.01 10.16
C ARG A 92 -8.04 -1.61 11.33
N TYR A 93 -6.92 -2.29 11.09
CA TYR A 93 -6.12 -2.87 12.17
C TYR A 93 -5.30 -1.83 12.93
N GLY A 94 -4.85 -0.76 12.27
CA GLY A 94 -4.21 0.36 12.95
C GLY A 94 -5.16 1.04 13.92
N GLU A 95 -6.41 1.28 13.53
CA GLU A 95 -7.43 1.80 14.45
C GLU A 95 -7.68 0.89 15.65
N LYS A 96 -7.79 -0.42 15.43
CA LYS A 96 -7.95 -1.40 16.51
C LYS A 96 -6.75 -1.45 17.45
N GLY A 97 -5.54 -1.31 16.92
CA GLY A 97 -4.29 -1.33 17.69
C GLY A 97 -3.87 0.03 18.25
N GLY A 98 -4.62 1.11 18.00
CA GLY A 98 -4.23 2.46 18.42
C GLY A 98 -3.02 3.04 17.67
N VAL A 99 -2.69 2.50 16.49
CA VAL A 99 -1.56 2.92 15.64
C VAL A 99 -2.05 3.85 14.54
N GLN A 100 -1.37 4.98 14.38
CA GLN A 100 -1.65 5.92 13.29
C GLN A 100 -1.09 5.37 11.97
N THR A 101 -1.91 5.38 10.92
CA THR A 101 -1.54 4.91 9.58
C THR A 101 -1.77 6.01 8.52
N PRO A 102 -1.19 7.22 8.67
CA PRO A 102 -1.54 8.36 7.82
C PRO A 102 -1.28 8.11 6.33
N VAL A 103 -0.19 7.43 5.96
CA VAL A 103 0.12 7.14 4.55
C VAL A 103 -0.83 6.10 3.99
N ASN A 104 -1.02 4.95 4.66
CA ASN A 104 -1.95 3.92 4.18
C ASN A 104 -3.41 4.43 4.18
N ARG A 105 -3.80 5.29 5.13
CA ARG A 105 -5.12 5.92 5.18
C ARG A 105 -5.33 6.85 4.00
N PHE A 106 -4.36 7.71 3.71
CA PHE A 106 -4.41 8.60 2.55
C PHE A 106 -4.51 7.79 1.24
N ILE A 107 -3.69 6.74 1.09
CA ILE A 107 -3.74 5.84 -0.07
C ILE A 107 -5.12 5.21 -0.21
N TYR A 108 -5.61 4.56 0.85
CA TYR A 108 -6.89 3.87 0.84
C TYR A 108 -8.04 4.82 0.47
N TYR A 109 -8.14 5.98 1.13
CA TYR A 109 -9.22 6.93 0.88
C TYR A 109 -9.15 7.60 -0.50
N SER A 110 -7.95 7.80 -1.03
CA SER A 110 -7.78 8.39 -2.36
C SER A 110 -8.17 7.41 -3.47
N LEU A 111 -8.01 6.11 -3.26
CA LEU A 111 -8.35 5.06 -4.21
C LEU A 111 -9.79 4.55 -4.05
N LEU A 112 -10.40 4.73 -2.87
CA LEU A 112 -11.73 4.22 -2.56
C LEU A 112 -12.82 4.65 -3.56
N PRO A 113 -12.88 5.89 -4.09
CA PRO A 113 -13.86 6.24 -5.11
C PRO A 113 -13.72 5.42 -6.39
N LEU A 114 -12.50 5.12 -6.83
CA LEU A 114 -12.25 4.30 -8.01
C LEU A 114 -12.71 2.86 -7.79
N GLU A 115 -12.41 2.30 -6.61
CA GLU A 115 -12.83 0.96 -6.23
C GLU A 115 -14.37 0.84 -6.18
N ARG A 116 -15.04 1.78 -5.51
CA ARG A 116 -16.51 1.81 -5.42
C ARG A 116 -17.18 1.97 -6.78
N LYS A 117 -16.59 2.77 -7.67
CA LYS A 117 -17.06 2.89 -9.06
C LYS A 117 -16.91 1.56 -9.81
N ALA A 118 -15.76 0.89 -9.68
CA ALA A 118 -15.52 -0.40 -10.33
C ALA A 118 -16.49 -1.49 -9.86
N ARG A 119 -16.96 -1.41 -8.60
CA ARG A 119 -17.99 -2.29 -8.03
C ARG A 119 -19.43 -1.90 -8.35
N GLY A 120 -19.65 -0.77 -9.03
CA GLY A 120 -20.99 -0.27 -9.35
C GLY A 120 -21.74 0.35 -8.17
N GLU A 121 -21.04 0.69 -7.08
CA GLU A 121 -21.63 1.30 -5.88
C GLU A 121 -21.85 2.81 -6.04
N ILE A 122 -21.00 3.48 -6.83
CA ILE A 122 -21.08 4.91 -7.15
C ILE A 122 -20.78 5.17 -8.63
N SER A 123 -21.11 6.36 -9.13
CA SER A 123 -20.85 6.79 -10.51
C SER A 123 -20.25 8.20 -10.61
N PHE A 124 -19.34 8.39 -11.57
CA PHE A 124 -18.77 9.67 -12.02
C PHE A 124 -17.97 9.48 -13.31
#